data_AF-A0A453GHI4-F1
#
_entry.id   AF-A0A453GHI4-F1
#
_cell.length_a   1.000
_cell.length_b   1.000
_cell.length_c   1.000
_cell.angle_alpha   90.00
_cell.angle_beta   90.00
_cell.angle_gamma   90.00
#
_symmetry.space_group_name_H-M   'P 1'
#
loop_
_entity.id
_entity.type
_entity.pdbx_description
1 polymer ?
#
loop_
_entity_poly.entity_id
_entity_poly.type
_entity_poly.pdbx_seq_one_letter_code
_entity_poly.pdbx_strand_id
1 'polypeptide(L)'
;TGAKQALISLSDKTDLANLGNGLESLGFSIISTGGTASSLEAAGVNVTKVEHITNFPEMLDGRVKTLHPSIHGGILARRDQEHHLKALNEHGIGTFDVVVVNLYPFYDKVTSGTISFEDGIENIDIGGPTLIRAAAKNHKDVLVVVDHHDYPSLLKYLQEKQAGPQFRRMLAWKAFQHVASYDSAVSEWLWKQSSGGDIFPPSFTVPLSMKSTLRYGENPHQKAAFYGDRSLSLVNAGGIATSFQHHGKEMSYNNYLDADAAWNCVSEFENPTCVVVKHTNPCGVASRQDVLEAYRLAVRADPVSAFGGIVAFNTTVDEDLAKEIREFRSPTDGETRMFYEIVVAPGYTEKGLEVLKGKSKTLRILEAKRSGKNMLSLRQVSGGWLAQESDDLTPEDITFTTGSERAPTDSELSDAKFAWLCVKHVKSNAIVIAK
;
A
#
# COMPACT_ATOMS: atom_id res chain seq x y z
N THR A 1 -3.09 -17.06 42.42
CA THR A 1 -3.32 -16.61 41.03
C THR A 1 -3.04 -15.13 40.97
N GLY A 2 -1.97 -14.72 40.27
CA GLY A 2 -1.59 -13.31 40.17
C GLY A 2 -2.66 -12.48 39.45
N ALA A 3 -2.66 -11.16 39.67
CA ALA A 3 -3.49 -10.23 38.92
C ALA A 3 -3.13 -10.32 37.42
N LYS A 4 -4.13 -10.22 36.54
CA LYS A 4 -3.88 -10.22 35.08
C LYS A 4 -3.21 -8.91 34.71
N GLN A 5 -2.20 -8.94 33.85
CA GLN A 5 -1.42 -7.75 33.51
C GLN A 5 -1.43 -7.47 32.01
N ALA A 6 -1.65 -6.21 31.64
CA ALA A 6 -1.53 -5.74 30.26
C ALA A 6 -0.41 -4.68 30.16
N LEU A 7 0.58 -4.92 29.30
CA LEU A 7 1.61 -3.93 28.99
C LEU A 7 1.17 -3.13 27.74
N ILE A 8 1.04 -1.81 27.85
CA ILE A 8 0.63 -0.92 26.76
C ILE A 8 1.72 0.11 26.51
N SER A 9 2.29 0.14 25.31
CA SER A 9 3.31 1.13 24.91
C SER A 9 3.06 1.56 23.47
N LEU A 10 2.46 2.74 23.29
CA LEU A 10 1.97 3.20 21.99
C LEU A 10 2.56 4.55 21.60
N SER A 11 3.00 4.64 20.35
CA SER A 11 3.25 5.89 19.65
C SER A 11 1.93 6.53 19.19
N ASP A 12 1.16 5.80 18.38
CA ASP A 12 -0.20 6.16 17.97
C ASP A 12 -1.21 5.77 19.05
N LYS A 13 -1.93 6.75 19.59
CA LYS A 13 -2.85 6.61 20.72
C LYS A 13 -4.32 6.55 20.29
N THR A 14 -4.58 6.30 19.01
CA THR A 14 -5.93 6.08 18.48
C THR A 14 -6.64 5.00 19.31
N ASP A 15 -7.87 5.30 19.75
CA ASP A 15 -8.73 4.45 20.58
C ASP A 15 -8.13 3.95 21.92
N LEU A 16 -7.06 4.58 22.42
CA LEU A 16 -6.36 4.18 23.65
C LEU A 16 -7.28 4.13 24.87
N ALA A 17 -8.20 5.09 25.01
CA ALA A 17 -9.14 5.14 26.12
C ALA A 17 -10.11 3.93 26.11
N ASN A 18 -10.58 3.52 24.93
CA ASN A 18 -11.47 2.36 24.80
C ASN A 18 -10.74 1.07 25.18
N LEU A 19 -9.52 0.90 24.69
CA LEU A 19 -8.66 -0.23 25.06
C LEU A 19 -8.40 -0.29 26.57
N GLY A 20 -7.96 0.83 27.17
CA GLY A 20 -7.60 0.90 28.59
C GLY A 20 -8.78 0.59 29.51
N ASN A 21 -9.91 1.28 29.31
CA ASN A 21 -11.13 1.04 30.08
C ASN A 21 -11.68 -0.38 29.89
N GLY A 22 -11.63 -0.88 28.65
CA GLY A 22 -12.04 -2.25 28.33
C GLY A 22 -11.22 -3.29 29.09
N LEU A 23 -9.90 -3.16 29.10
CA LEU A 23 -9.01 -4.08 29.83
C LEU A 23 -9.20 -3.96 31.35
N GLU A 24 -9.31 -2.75 31.89
CA GLU A 24 -9.54 -2.53 33.34
C GLU A 24 -10.87 -3.17 33.78
N SER A 25 -11.95 -3.01 33.00
CA SER A 25 -13.25 -3.64 33.27
C SER A 25 -13.20 -5.18 33.31
N LEU A 26 -12.20 -5.78 32.67
CA LEU A 26 -11.93 -7.22 32.65
C LEU A 26 -10.97 -7.68 33.76
N GLY A 27 -10.59 -6.76 34.64
CA GLY A 27 -9.73 -6.99 35.80
C GLY A 27 -8.23 -7.05 35.46
N PHE A 28 -7.79 -6.42 34.36
CA PHE A 28 -6.37 -6.29 34.06
C PHE A 28 -5.78 -5.07 34.77
N SER A 29 -4.66 -5.27 35.45
CA SER A 29 -3.77 -4.19 35.85
C SER A 29 -3.02 -3.68 34.61
N ILE A 30 -3.06 -2.37 34.38
CA ILE A 30 -2.43 -1.75 33.22
C ILE A 30 -1.02 -1.28 33.59
N ILE A 31 -0.04 -1.71 32.78
CA ILE A 31 1.36 -1.32 32.87
C ILE A 31 1.69 -0.51 31.63
N SER A 32 2.31 0.66 31.77
CA SER A 32 2.61 1.51 30.61
C SER A 32 3.87 2.36 30.78
N THR A 33 4.33 2.93 29.67
CA THR A 33 5.56 3.73 29.56
C THR A 33 5.23 5.21 29.34
N GLY A 34 5.99 6.11 29.98
CA GLY A 34 6.07 7.54 29.64
C GLY A 34 4.75 8.19 29.19
N GLY A 35 4.73 8.71 27.96
CA GLY A 35 3.57 9.41 27.40
C GLY A 35 2.32 8.56 27.18
N THR A 36 2.43 7.25 27.01
CA THR A 36 1.27 6.36 26.93
C THR A 36 0.57 6.25 28.30
N ALA A 37 1.36 6.16 29.38
CA ALA A 37 0.83 6.16 30.74
C ALA A 37 0.05 7.44 31.04
N SER A 38 0.61 8.61 30.72
CA SER A 38 -0.07 9.89 30.93
C SER A 38 -1.37 10.02 30.16
N SER A 39 -1.45 9.52 28.92
CA SER A 39 -2.70 9.54 28.14
C SER A 39 -3.76 8.59 28.68
N LEU A 40 -3.37 7.43 29.22
CA LEU A 40 -4.28 6.50 29.90
C LEU A 40 -4.80 7.08 31.22
N GLU A 41 -3.92 7.67 32.03
CA GLU A 41 -4.28 8.36 33.28
C GLU A 41 -5.27 9.51 33.01
N ALA A 42 -5.02 10.31 31.97
CA ALA A 42 -5.93 11.38 31.55
C ALA A 42 -7.31 10.86 31.09
N ALA A 43 -7.39 9.60 30.65
CA ALA A 43 -8.64 8.92 30.30
C ALA A 43 -9.32 8.24 31.50
N GLY A 44 -8.77 8.38 32.72
CA GLY A 44 -9.31 7.81 33.96
C GLY A 44 -8.89 6.36 34.25
N VAL A 45 -7.95 5.80 33.49
CA VAL A 45 -7.47 4.42 33.68
C VAL A 45 -6.34 4.39 34.73
N ASN A 46 -6.39 3.45 35.66
CA ASN A 46 -5.30 3.28 36.62
C ASN A 46 -4.08 2.61 35.97
N VAL A 47 -2.91 3.27 36.05
CA VAL A 47 -1.69 2.81 35.38
C VAL A 47 -0.56 2.61 36.39
N THR A 48 0.12 1.46 36.29
CA THR A 48 1.43 1.26 36.88
C THR A 48 2.51 1.60 35.85
N LYS A 49 3.41 2.52 36.17
CA LYS A 49 4.52 2.87 35.27
C LYS A 49 5.56 1.75 35.24
N VAL A 50 6.14 1.48 34.06
CA VAL A 50 7.18 0.46 33.87
C VAL A 50 8.34 0.63 34.85
N GLU A 51 8.76 1.87 35.11
CA GLU A 51 9.86 2.20 36.04
C GLU A 51 9.65 1.64 37.46
N HIS A 52 8.39 1.55 37.91
CA HIS A 52 8.06 0.97 39.22
C HIS A 52 8.20 -0.55 39.26
N ILE A 53 8.09 -1.21 38.11
CA ILE A 53 8.22 -2.67 37.99
C ILE A 53 9.69 -3.05 37.77
N THR A 54 10.42 -2.24 37.02
CA THR A 54 11.84 -2.48 36.74
C THR A 54 12.73 -2.01 37.88
N ASN A 55 12.28 -1.09 38.74
CA ASN A 55 13.11 -0.32 39.66
C ASN A 55 14.31 0.33 38.96
N PHE A 56 14.11 0.72 37.71
CA PHE A 56 15.15 1.27 36.84
C PHE A 56 14.58 2.43 36.04
N PRO A 57 15.23 3.61 36.05
CA PRO A 57 14.73 4.78 35.33
C PRO A 57 14.89 4.61 33.82
N GLU A 58 14.15 5.40 33.06
CA GLU A 58 14.45 5.61 31.64
C GLU A 58 15.87 6.18 31.46
N MET A 59 16.62 5.64 30.49
CA MET A 59 18.01 6.04 30.21
C MET A 59 18.25 6.30 28.72
N LEU A 60 19.33 7.06 28.44
CA LEU A 60 19.84 7.36 27.10
C LEU A 60 18.75 8.01 26.21
N ASP A 61 18.15 9.08 26.73
CA ASP A 61 17.09 9.85 26.05
C ASP A 61 15.91 8.99 25.57
N GLY A 62 15.64 7.93 26.33
CA GLY A 62 14.52 7.03 26.09
C GLY A 62 14.80 5.84 25.20
N ARG A 63 16.05 5.64 24.79
CA ARG A 63 16.48 4.43 24.06
C ARG A 63 16.35 3.16 24.90
N VAL A 64 16.50 3.27 26.23
CA VAL A 64 16.42 2.14 27.16
C VAL A 64 15.34 2.39 28.20
N LYS A 65 14.14 1.86 27.93
CA LYS A 65 12.96 1.91 28.83
C LYS A 65 12.47 0.51 29.23
N THR A 66 12.23 -0.34 28.23
CA THR A 66 11.53 -1.62 28.39
C THR A 66 12.45 -2.83 28.21
N LEU A 67 13.70 -2.62 27.83
CA LEU A 67 14.74 -3.64 27.64
C LEU A 67 15.25 -4.15 29.00
N HIS A 68 14.36 -4.76 29.78
CA HIS A 68 14.63 -5.20 31.15
C HIS A 68 14.13 -6.64 31.40
N PRO A 69 14.85 -7.47 32.18
CA PRO A 69 14.42 -8.84 32.51
C PRO A 69 13.05 -8.92 33.19
N SER A 70 12.69 -7.97 34.05
CA SER A 70 11.34 -7.95 34.67
C SER A 70 10.21 -7.79 33.65
N ILE A 71 10.49 -7.20 32.48
CA ILE A 71 9.52 -7.06 31.40
C ILE A 71 9.56 -8.31 30.51
N HIS A 72 10.73 -8.63 29.95
CA HIS A 72 10.85 -9.73 28.99
C HIS A 72 10.70 -11.11 29.63
N GLY A 73 11.12 -11.30 30.88
CA GLY A 73 10.87 -12.51 31.65
C GLY A 73 9.38 -12.74 31.88
N GLY A 74 8.65 -11.68 32.23
CA GLY A 74 7.19 -11.73 32.39
C GLY A 74 6.43 -12.02 31.10
N ILE A 75 6.98 -11.62 29.95
CA ILE A 75 6.41 -11.90 28.61
C ILE A 75 6.80 -13.31 28.12
N LEU A 76 8.06 -13.71 28.26
CA LEU A 76 8.61 -14.92 27.63
C LEU A 76 8.48 -16.18 28.47
N ALA A 77 8.16 -16.07 29.76
CA ALA A 77 7.95 -17.23 30.60
C ALA A 77 6.81 -18.09 30.08
N ARG A 78 7.12 -19.35 29.81
CA ARG A 78 6.14 -20.36 29.46
C ARG A 78 5.43 -20.82 30.71
N ARG A 79 4.13 -20.61 30.76
CA ARG A 79 3.32 -20.90 31.95
C ARG A 79 3.08 -22.40 32.15
N ASP A 80 3.28 -23.19 31.10
CA ASP A 80 3.25 -24.65 31.14
C ASP A 80 4.58 -25.28 31.58
N GLN A 81 5.60 -24.48 31.92
CA GLN A 81 6.89 -24.96 32.39
C GLN A 81 7.13 -24.49 33.83
N GLU A 82 7.07 -25.42 34.78
CA GLU A 82 7.18 -25.13 36.22
C GLU A 82 8.49 -24.39 36.58
N HIS A 83 9.61 -24.79 35.97
CA HIS A 83 10.91 -24.16 36.22
C HIS A 83 10.97 -22.69 35.74
N HIS A 84 10.19 -22.29 34.72
CA HIS A 84 10.09 -20.88 34.32
C HIS A 84 9.36 -20.07 35.40
N LEU A 85 8.21 -20.56 35.88
CA LEU A 85 7.43 -19.88 36.92
C LEU A 85 8.21 -19.79 38.24
N LYS A 86 8.97 -20.83 38.58
CA LYS A 86 9.86 -20.80 39.74
C LYS A 86 10.92 -19.70 39.59
N ALA A 87 11.58 -19.62 38.44
CA ALA A 87 12.58 -18.58 38.17
C ALA A 87 11.99 -17.16 38.26
N LEU A 88 10.77 -16.96 37.75
CA LEU A 88 10.06 -15.68 37.90
C LEU A 88 9.81 -15.34 39.36
N ASN A 89 9.27 -16.28 40.15
CA ASN A 89 8.98 -16.08 41.56
C ASN A 89 10.25 -15.79 42.39
N GLU A 90 11.34 -16.51 42.12
CA GLU A 90 12.65 -16.31 42.77
C GLU A 90 13.18 -14.87 42.57
N HIS A 91 12.80 -14.22 41.47
CA HIS A 91 13.23 -12.85 41.12
C HIS A 91 12.13 -11.80 41.29
N GLY A 92 10.96 -12.17 41.83
CA GLY A 92 9.83 -11.25 42.02
C GLY A 92 9.24 -10.71 40.70
N ILE A 93 9.33 -11.46 39.60
CA ILE A 93 8.86 -11.03 38.28
C ILE A 93 7.43 -11.48 38.03
N GLY A 94 6.53 -10.53 37.71
CA GLY A 94 5.15 -10.81 37.30
C GLY A 94 5.03 -11.25 35.84
N THR A 95 3.90 -11.85 35.46
CA THR A 95 3.62 -12.28 34.09
C THR A 95 2.70 -11.32 33.36
N PHE A 96 2.91 -11.11 32.06
CA PHE A 96 1.99 -10.36 31.21
C PHE A 96 1.06 -11.29 30.42
N ASP A 97 -0.21 -10.92 30.32
CA ASP A 97 -1.24 -11.62 29.57
C ASP A 97 -1.53 -10.97 28.21
N VAL A 98 -1.40 -9.65 28.16
CA VAL A 98 -1.63 -8.83 26.97
C VAL A 98 -0.45 -7.86 26.80
N VAL A 99 0.04 -7.73 25.58
CA VAL A 99 1.05 -6.75 25.19
C VAL A 99 0.51 -5.98 23.99
N VAL A 100 0.26 -4.69 24.15
CA VAL A 100 -0.22 -3.80 23.09
C VAL A 100 0.87 -2.79 22.77
N VAL A 101 1.43 -2.89 21.57
CA VAL A 101 2.56 -2.06 21.14
C VAL A 101 2.41 -1.71 19.68
N ASN A 102 2.43 -0.42 19.35
CA ASN A 102 2.66 0.05 17.99
C ASN A 102 3.96 0.84 17.93
N LEU A 103 4.63 0.79 16.78
CA LEU A 103 5.96 1.33 16.60
C LEU A 103 5.92 2.84 16.34
N TYR A 104 7.08 3.48 16.48
CA TYR A 104 7.23 4.86 16.01
C TYR A 104 6.91 4.95 14.52
N PRO A 105 6.30 6.06 14.06
CA PRO A 105 5.93 6.25 12.67
C PRO A 105 7.19 6.59 11.84
N PHE A 106 8.22 5.73 11.90
CA PHE A 106 9.47 5.87 11.17
C PHE A 106 9.20 6.10 9.69
N TYR A 107 8.30 5.28 9.15
CA TYR A 107 7.78 5.38 7.81
C TYR A 107 7.26 6.80 7.48
N ASP A 108 6.38 7.39 8.30
CA ASP A 108 5.83 8.74 8.04
C ASP A 108 6.91 9.82 8.21
N LYS A 109 7.84 9.62 9.15
CA LYS A 109 8.94 10.55 9.42
C LYS A 109 9.90 10.65 8.23
N VAL A 110 10.29 9.52 7.64
CA VAL A 110 11.25 9.51 6.52
C VAL A 110 10.61 9.79 5.16
N THR A 111 9.28 9.79 5.07
CA THR A 111 8.54 10.11 3.83
C THR A 111 7.89 11.49 3.82
N SER A 112 7.74 12.16 4.97
CA SER A 112 7.10 13.49 5.07
C SER A 112 7.99 14.67 4.66
N GLY A 113 9.26 14.43 4.34
CA GLY A 113 10.17 15.47 3.85
C GLY A 113 11.64 15.07 3.99
N THR A 114 12.53 16.06 3.85
CA THR A 114 13.96 15.86 4.10
C THR A 114 14.21 15.79 5.61
N ILE A 115 14.62 14.61 6.08
CA ILE A 115 15.07 14.36 7.44
C ILE A 115 16.60 14.22 7.44
N SER A 116 17.28 14.68 8.51
CA SER A 116 18.71 14.43 8.66
C SER A 116 19.00 12.94 8.89
N PHE A 117 20.23 12.52 8.67
CA PHE A 117 20.62 11.14 8.94
C PHE A 117 20.47 10.83 10.44
N GLU A 118 20.91 11.73 11.30
CA GLU A 118 20.84 11.61 12.75
C GLU A 118 19.39 11.50 13.25
N ASP A 119 18.49 12.36 12.75
CA ASP A 119 17.07 12.30 13.12
C ASP A 119 16.43 10.99 12.64
N GLY A 120 16.82 10.50 11.46
CA GLY A 120 16.36 9.20 10.97
C GLY A 120 16.79 8.06 11.91
N ILE A 121 18.05 8.08 12.35
CA ILE A 121 18.59 7.11 13.32
C ILE A 121 17.84 7.16 14.67
N GLU A 122 17.52 8.35 15.19
CA GLU A 122 16.77 8.46 16.46
C GLU A 122 15.31 7.96 16.37
N ASN A 123 14.73 7.89 15.16
CA ASN A 123 13.39 7.34 14.95
C ASN A 123 13.36 5.82 14.76
N ILE A 124 14.52 5.14 14.83
CA ILE A 124 14.58 3.67 14.82
C ILE A 124 14.26 3.14 16.21
N ASP A 125 13.12 2.45 16.34
CA ASP A 125 12.62 1.88 17.58
C ASP A 125 13.27 0.52 17.85
N ILE A 126 13.88 0.37 19.03
CA ILE A 126 14.49 -0.87 19.51
C ILE A 126 13.56 -1.59 20.49
N GLY A 127 12.93 -0.85 21.40
CA GLY A 127 12.10 -1.41 22.46
C GLY A 127 10.80 -2.01 21.93
N GLY A 128 10.13 -1.29 21.01
CA GLY A 128 8.88 -1.70 20.39
C GLY A 128 8.99 -3.06 19.69
N PRO A 129 9.88 -3.23 18.69
CA PRO A 129 10.04 -4.51 18.00
C PRO A 129 10.45 -5.65 18.95
N THR A 130 11.27 -5.35 19.96
CA THR A 130 11.68 -6.36 20.96
C THR A 130 10.49 -6.85 21.79
N LEU A 131 9.61 -5.95 22.27
CA LEU A 131 8.38 -6.31 22.98
C LEU A 131 7.42 -7.12 22.10
N ILE A 132 7.20 -6.67 20.88
CA ILE A 132 6.30 -7.32 19.91
C ILE A 132 6.77 -8.74 19.62
N ARG A 133 8.06 -8.92 19.28
CA ARG A 133 8.64 -10.25 18.99
C ARG A 133 8.59 -11.17 20.21
N ALA A 134 8.87 -10.66 21.41
CA ALA A 134 8.81 -11.44 22.64
C ALA A 134 7.39 -11.97 22.90
N ALA A 135 6.38 -11.11 22.80
CA ALA A 135 4.98 -11.48 23.00
C ALA A 135 4.46 -12.43 21.92
N ALA A 136 4.80 -12.16 20.65
CA ALA A 136 4.44 -13.04 19.52
C ALA A 136 5.08 -14.43 19.63
N LYS A 137 6.35 -14.52 20.07
CA LYS A 137 7.01 -15.80 20.34
C LYS A 137 6.26 -16.61 21.39
N ASN A 138 5.79 -15.95 22.45
CA ASN A 138 5.06 -16.60 23.55
C ASN A 138 3.52 -16.51 23.41
N HIS A 139 3.00 -16.48 22.17
CA HIS A 139 1.57 -16.29 21.89
C HIS A 139 0.62 -17.30 22.56
N LYS A 140 1.15 -18.47 22.96
CA LYS A 140 0.41 -19.47 23.74
C LYS A 140 -0.15 -18.85 25.02
N ASP A 141 0.67 -18.05 25.70
CA ASP A 141 0.38 -17.48 27.00
C ASP A 141 0.06 -15.97 26.93
N VAL A 142 0.62 -15.25 25.94
CA VAL A 142 0.49 -13.78 25.79
C VAL A 142 -0.29 -13.42 24.52
N LEU A 143 -1.22 -12.46 24.60
CA LEU A 143 -1.84 -11.85 23.42
C LEU A 143 -1.04 -10.61 23.02
N VAL A 144 -0.58 -10.55 21.76
CA VAL A 144 0.11 -9.38 21.22
C VAL A 144 -0.80 -8.62 20.28
N VAL A 145 -0.89 -7.30 20.41
CA VAL A 145 -1.67 -6.45 19.50
C VAL A 145 -0.82 -5.28 19.04
N VAL A 146 -0.81 -5.04 17.73
CA VAL A 146 0.02 -4.02 17.07
C VAL A 146 -0.77 -2.98 16.28
N ASP A 147 -2.09 -3.12 16.25
CA ASP A 147 -3.00 -2.33 15.43
C ASP A 147 -4.32 -2.09 16.19
N HIS A 148 -4.75 -0.83 16.23
CA HIS A 148 -5.94 -0.42 16.97
C HIS A 148 -7.24 -1.05 16.44
N HIS A 149 -7.28 -1.43 15.15
CA HIS A 149 -8.42 -2.14 14.58
C HIS A 149 -8.69 -3.49 15.24
N ASP A 150 -7.70 -4.08 15.93
CA ASP A 150 -7.89 -5.35 16.63
C ASP A 150 -8.41 -5.19 18.06
N TYR A 151 -8.48 -3.97 18.61
CA TYR A 151 -8.92 -3.75 20.01
C TYR A 151 -10.33 -4.33 20.27
N PRO A 152 -11.35 -4.11 19.42
CA PRO A 152 -12.67 -4.68 19.66
C PRO A 152 -12.67 -6.21 19.70
N SER A 153 -11.93 -6.83 18.77
CA SER A 153 -11.80 -8.30 18.71
C SER A 153 -11.03 -8.85 19.90
N LEU A 154 -9.99 -8.16 20.37
CA LEU A 154 -9.25 -8.50 21.58
C LEU A 154 -10.17 -8.49 22.81
N LEU A 155 -10.89 -7.39 23.03
CA LEU A 155 -11.77 -7.23 24.20
C LEU A 155 -12.88 -8.27 24.21
N LYS A 156 -13.50 -8.53 23.06
CA LYS A 156 -14.49 -9.60 22.89
C LYS A 156 -13.90 -10.97 23.21
N TYR A 157 -12.73 -11.29 22.66
CA TYR A 157 -12.03 -12.54 22.92
C TYR A 157 -11.73 -12.75 24.42
N LEU A 158 -11.34 -11.68 25.13
CA LEU A 158 -11.07 -11.71 26.56
C LEU A 158 -12.35 -11.87 27.41
N GLN A 159 -13.48 -11.33 26.96
CA GLN A 159 -14.79 -11.46 27.60
C GLN A 159 -15.39 -12.87 27.47
N GLU A 160 -15.41 -13.42 26.25
CA GLU A 160 -16.11 -14.66 25.94
C GLU A 160 -15.41 -15.90 26.53
N LYS A 161 -14.17 -15.78 27.00
CA LYS A 161 -13.32 -16.85 27.54
C LYS A 161 -13.17 -18.07 26.61
N GLN A 162 -13.57 -17.95 25.34
CA GLN A 162 -13.47 -19.00 24.33
C GLN A 162 -12.13 -18.89 23.61
N ALA A 163 -11.09 -19.41 24.27
CA ALA A 163 -9.72 -19.34 23.79
C ALA A 163 -9.44 -20.41 22.72
N GLY A 164 -9.73 -20.10 21.47
CA GLY A 164 -9.17 -20.85 20.34
C GLY A 164 -7.70 -20.48 20.12
N PRO A 165 -6.77 -21.43 19.92
CA PRO A 165 -5.36 -21.12 19.61
C PRO A 165 -5.19 -20.32 18.31
N GLN A 166 -6.21 -20.32 17.45
CA GLN A 166 -6.20 -19.62 16.17
C GLN A 166 -6.07 -18.10 16.30
N PHE A 167 -6.82 -17.46 17.22
CA PHE A 167 -6.77 -16.01 17.39
C PHE A 167 -5.39 -15.56 17.90
N ARG A 168 -4.82 -16.29 18.87
CA ARG A 168 -3.46 -16.07 19.37
C ARG A 168 -2.40 -16.19 18.27
N ARG A 169 -2.49 -17.24 17.44
CA ARG A 169 -1.57 -17.46 16.31
C ARG A 169 -1.71 -16.38 15.23
N MET A 170 -2.93 -15.94 14.94
CA MET A 170 -3.21 -14.85 14.00
C MET A 170 -2.56 -13.54 14.48
N LEU A 171 -2.76 -13.18 15.75
CA LEU A 171 -2.13 -12.01 16.36
C LEU A 171 -0.60 -12.10 16.34
N ALA A 172 -0.04 -13.28 16.63
CA ALA A 172 1.41 -13.51 16.55
C ALA A 172 1.96 -13.36 15.12
N TRP A 173 1.26 -13.91 14.12
CA TRP A 173 1.60 -13.71 12.72
C TRP A 173 1.57 -12.23 12.34
N LYS A 174 0.50 -11.51 12.71
CA LYS A 174 0.35 -10.06 12.44
C LYS A 174 1.48 -9.26 13.09
N ALA A 175 1.85 -9.59 14.32
CA ALA A 175 2.96 -8.98 15.04
C ALA A 175 4.31 -9.18 14.35
N PHE A 176 4.64 -10.40 13.91
CA PHE A 176 5.87 -10.65 13.14
C PHE A 176 5.85 -9.97 11.78
N GLN A 177 4.70 -9.96 11.09
CA GLN A 177 4.55 -9.25 9.82
C GLN A 177 4.75 -7.73 9.98
N HIS A 178 4.22 -7.14 11.05
CA HIS A 178 4.39 -5.72 11.36
C HIS A 178 5.87 -5.35 11.56
N VAL A 179 6.61 -6.17 12.31
CA VAL A 179 8.06 -5.97 12.50
C VAL A 179 8.83 -6.19 11.20
N ALA A 180 8.49 -7.22 10.40
CA ALA A 180 9.13 -7.46 9.11
C ALA A 180 8.96 -6.28 8.15
N SER A 181 7.76 -5.70 8.08
CA SER A 181 7.50 -4.50 7.28
C SER A 181 8.26 -3.28 7.80
N TYR A 182 8.33 -3.11 9.14
CA TYR A 182 9.10 -2.03 9.77
C TYR A 182 10.60 -2.13 9.44
N ASP A 183 11.20 -3.30 9.64
CA ASP A 183 12.62 -3.54 9.35
C ASP A 183 12.93 -3.39 7.85
N SER A 184 11.98 -3.73 6.98
CA SER A 184 12.10 -3.50 5.53
C SER A 184 12.24 -2.01 5.20
N ALA A 185 11.41 -1.15 5.81
CA ALA A 185 11.47 0.29 5.63
C ALA A 185 12.77 0.89 6.20
N VAL A 186 13.20 0.45 7.38
CA VAL A 186 14.48 0.88 7.97
C VAL A 186 15.65 0.48 7.07
N SER A 187 15.67 -0.77 6.59
CA SER A 187 16.71 -1.27 5.68
C SER A 187 16.75 -0.52 4.35
N GLU A 188 15.60 -0.25 3.73
CA GLU A 188 15.51 0.53 2.48
C GLU A 188 16.02 1.96 2.68
N TRP A 189 15.63 2.61 3.78
CA TRP A 189 16.10 3.95 4.11
C TRP A 189 17.62 3.99 4.33
N LEU A 190 18.17 3.08 5.14
CA LEU A 190 19.61 3.01 5.41
C LEU A 190 20.44 2.76 4.14
N TRP A 191 19.96 1.88 3.25
CA TRP A 191 20.61 1.65 1.96
C TRP A 191 20.67 2.93 1.14
N LYS A 192 19.55 3.65 1.02
CA LYS A 192 19.48 4.92 0.29
C LYS A 192 20.46 5.99 0.82
N GLN A 193 20.73 6.00 2.13
CA GLN A 193 21.72 6.93 2.72
C GLN A 193 23.17 6.53 2.44
N SER A 194 23.43 5.24 2.16
CA SER A 194 24.79 4.68 2.13
C SER A 194 25.27 4.28 0.72
N SER A 195 24.35 4.10 -0.23
CA SER A 195 24.63 3.44 -1.51
C SER A 195 25.33 4.33 -2.55
N GLY A 196 25.53 5.62 -2.26
CA GLY A 196 26.15 6.55 -3.22
C GLY A 196 25.39 6.70 -4.53
N GLY A 197 24.09 6.38 -4.54
CA GLY A 197 23.24 6.40 -5.74
C GLY A 197 22.99 5.03 -6.37
N ASP A 198 23.56 3.94 -5.83
CA ASP A 198 23.21 2.60 -6.30
C ASP A 198 21.78 2.24 -5.89
N ILE A 199 20.96 1.90 -6.88
CA ILE A 199 19.54 1.58 -6.76
C ILE A 199 19.27 0.08 -6.55
N PHE A 200 20.29 -0.78 -6.69
CA PHE A 200 20.16 -2.24 -6.55
C PHE A 200 20.85 -2.75 -5.28
N PRO A 201 20.15 -2.82 -4.13
CA PRO A 201 20.76 -3.35 -2.93
C PRO A 201 21.13 -4.83 -3.09
N PRO A 202 22.26 -5.28 -2.49
CA PRO A 202 22.65 -6.69 -2.49
C PRO A 202 21.62 -7.63 -1.83
N SER A 203 20.71 -7.08 -1.02
CA SER A 203 19.58 -7.80 -0.42
C SER A 203 18.36 -6.90 -0.41
N PHE A 204 17.22 -7.45 -0.82
CA PHE A 204 16.03 -6.69 -1.12
C PHE A 204 14.78 -7.36 -0.54
N THR A 205 13.95 -6.58 0.13
CA THR A 205 12.70 -7.05 0.77
C THR A 205 11.53 -6.24 0.25
N VAL A 206 10.44 -6.93 -0.13
CA VAL A 206 9.21 -6.29 -0.61
C VAL A 206 8.10 -6.46 0.43
N PRO A 207 7.83 -5.45 1.28
CA PRO A 207 6.75 -5.52 2.26
C PRO A 207 5.39 -5.34 1.58
N LEU A 208 4.69 -6.44 1.34
CA LEU A 208 3.35 -6.45 0.74
C LEU A 208 2.24 -6.51 1.79
N SER A 209 1.14 -5.82 1.51
CA SER A 209 -0.09 -5.88 2.32
C SER A 209 -1.28 -6.21 1.43
N MET A 210 -2.06 -7.24 1.79
CA MET A 210 -3.23 -7.63 0.99
C MET A 210 -4.30 -6.55 1.10
N LYS A 211 -4.75 -6.03 -0.05
CA LYS A 211 -5.87 -5.08 -0.14
C LYS A 211 -7.21 -5.80 -0.30
N SER A 212 -7.23 -6.86 -1.11
CA SER A 212 -8.43 -7.67 -1.31
C SER A 212 -8.07 -9.04 -1.88
N THR A 213 -8.92 -10.03 -1.61
CA THR A 213 -8.94 -11.26 -2.42
C THR A 213 -9.64 -10.96 -3.74
N LEU A 214 -9.21 -11.62 -4.82
CA LEU A 214 -9.85 -11.51 -6.12
C LEU A 214 -10.67 -12.75 -6.41
N ARG A 215 -11.68 -12.59 -7.27
CA ARG A 215 -12.57 -13.71 -7.66
C ARG A 215 -11.79 -14.89 -8.24
N TYR A 216 -10.79 -14.60 -9.07
CA TYR A 216 -9.84 -15.54 -9.66
C TYR A 216 -8.64 -14.75 -10.23
N GLY A 217 -7.59 -15.46 -10.68
CA GLY A 217 -6.40 -14.90 -11.33
C GLY A 217 -6.65 -14.52 -12.79
N GLU A 218 -5.70 -14.76 -13.69
CA GLU A 218 -5.93 -14.53 -15.12
C GLU A 218 -7.06 -15.41 -15.67
N ASN A 219 -7.18 -16.63 -15.13
CA ASN A 219 -8.18 -17.63 -15.53
C ASN A 219 -9.03 -18.08 -14.32
N PRO A 220 -10.31 -18.48 -14.54
CA PRO A 220 -11.25 -18.80 -13.46
C PRO A 220 -10.82 -19.88 -12.46
N HIS A 221 -9.93 -20.80 -12.85
CA HIS A 221 -9.46 -21.88 -11.99
C HIS A 221 -8.32 -21.45 -11.02
N GLN A 222 -7.75 -20.27 -11.23
CA GLN A 222 -6.64 -19.75 -10.43
C GLN A 222 -7.19 -18.87 -9.30
N LYS A 223 -6.76 -19.08 -8.05
CA LYS A 223 -7.05 -18.15 -6.96
C LYS A 223 -6.11 -16.95 -7.04
N ALA A 224 -6.58 -15.77 -6.65
CA ALA A 224 -5.74 -14.57 -6.63
C ALA A 224 -6.11 -13.60 -5.51
N ALA A 225 -5.17 -12.71 -5.20
CA ALA A 225 -5.35 -11.60 -4.29
C ALA A 225 -4.56 -10.40 -4.82
N PHE A 226 -5.00 -9.21 -4.48
CA PHE A 226 -4.34 -7.96 -4.81
C PHE A 226 -3.60 -7.43 -3.59
N TYR A 227 -2.32 -7.14 -3.75
CA TYR A 227 -1.44 -6.62 -2.70
C TYR A 227 -1.00 -5.21 -3.06
N GLY A 228 -0.96 -4.33 -2.05
CA GLY A 228 -0.28 -3.05 -2.13
C GLY A 228 1.13 -3.16 -1.57
N ASP A 229 2.08 -2.51 -2.24
CA ASP A 229 3.47 -2.36 -1.81
C ASP A 229 3.59 -1.29 -0.72
N ARG A 230 4.38 -1.58 0.32
CA ARG A 230 4.64 -0.69 1.46
C ARG A 230 6.09 -0.21 1.54
N SER A 231 6.90 -0.47 0.50
CA SER A 231 8.26 0.07 0.38
C SER A 231 8.21 1.59 0.35
N LEU A 232 9.21 2.24 0.94
CA LEU A 232 9.32 3.70 1.02
C LEU A 232 9.37 4.36 -0.36
N SER A 233 9.92 3.66 -1.34
CA SER A 233 9.99 4.11 -2.73
C SER A 233 8.63 4.11 -3.44
N LEU A 234 7.73 3.17 -3.13
CA LEU A 234 6.47 2.97 -3.86
C LEU A 234 5.25 3.57 -3.17
N VAL A 235 5.35 3.74 -1.87
CA VAL A 235 4.28 4.33 -1.10
C VAL A 235 4.03 5.78 -1.54
N ASN A 236 2.77 6.13 -1.76
CA ASN A 236 2.37 7.42 -2.35
C ASN A 236 2.95 7.72 -3.75
N ALA A 237 3.63 6.76 -4.39
CA ALA A 237 4.22 6.98 -5.71
C ALA A 237 3.17 7.17 -6.81
N GLY A 238 1.91 6.78 -6.57
CA GLY A 238 0.81 6.84 -7.53
C GLY A 238 0.46 5.47 -8.10
N GLY A 239 -0.08 5.45 -9.31
CA GLY A 239 -0.43 4.25 -10.06
C GLY A 239 -1.76 3.60 -9.67
N ILE A 240 -2.13 2.55 -10.42
CA ILE A 240 -3.39 1.85 -10.22
C ILE A 240 -3.48 1.18 -8.86
N ALA A 241 -2.35 0.76 -8.31
CA ALA A 241 -2.33 0.11 -7.01
C ALA A 241 -2.83 1.01 -5.88
N THR A 242 -2.74 2.34 -6.03
CA THR A 242 -3.24 3.34 -5.07
C THR A 242 -4.51 4.05 -5.55
N SER A 243 -5.11 3.60 -6.66
CA SER A 243 -6.33 4.19 -7.20
C SER A 243 -7.53 4.08 -6.24
N PHE A 244 -8.44 5.05 -6.36
CA PHE A 244 -9.71 5.07 -5.67
C PHE A 244 -10.84 4.66 -6.62
N GLN A 245 -11.63 3.67 -6.23
CA GLN A 245 -12.77 3.21 -7.03
C GLN A 245 -14.06 3.91 -6.58
N HIS A 246 -14.55 4.85 -7.40
CA HIS A 246 -15.75 5.63 -7.12
C HIS A 246 -17.06 4.87 -7.34
N HIS A 247 -17.04 3.81 -8.16
CA HIS A 247 -18.24 3.07 -8.58
C HIS A 247 -17.90 1.70 -9.15
N GLY A 248 -18.92 0.86 -9.33
CA GLY A 248 -18.85 -0.37 -10.12
C GLY A 248 -18.61 -1.63 -9.31
N LYS A 249 -18.42 -2.74 -10.02
CA LYS A 249 -18.12 -4.05 -9.43
C LYS A 249 -16.68 -4.11 -8.91
N GLU A 250 -16.37 -5.08 -8.07
CA GLU A 250 -14.99 -5.40 -7.69
C GLU A 250 -14.08 -5.61 -8.92
N MET A 251 -12.85 -5.13 -8.84
CA MET A 251 -11.82 -5.34 -9.86
C MET A 251 -11.44 -6.83 -9.96
N SER A 252 -11.29 -7.34 -11.19
CA SER A 252 -10.66 -8.66 -11.44
C SER A 252 -9.14 -8.54 -11.60
N TYR A 253 -8.44 -9.67 -11.66
CA TYR A 253 -6.99 -9.70 -11.92
C TYR A 253 -6.63 -8.99 -13.24
N ASN A 254 -7.30 -9.36 -14.34
CA ASN A 254 -7.07 -8.74 -15.65
C ASN A 254 -7.49 -7.26 -15.68
N ASN A 255 -8.49 -6.87 -14.88
CA ASN A 255 -8.84 -5.45 -14.76
C ASN A 255 -7.70 -4.62 -14.17
N TYR A 256 -6.97 -5.14 -13.18
CA TYR A 256 -5.80 -4.44 -12.65
C TYR A 256 -4.69 -4.33 -13.70
N LEU A 257 -4.38 -5.41 -14.43
CA LEU A 257 -3.36 -5.41 -15.48
C LEU A 257 -3.69 -4.43 -16.61
N ASP A 258 -4.92 -4.48 -17.13
CA ASP A 258 -5.34 -3.63 -18.25
C ASP A 258 -5.46 -2.16 -17.80
N ALA A 259 -5.91 -1.91 -16.56
CA ALA A 259 -6.00 -0.55 -16.03
C ALA A 259 -4.61 0.07 -15.86
N ASP A 260 -3.64 -0.73 -15.40
CA ASP A 260 -2.27 -0.28 -15.21
C ASP A 260 -1.61 0.03 -16.56
N ALA A 261 -1.81 -0.84 -17.56
CA ALA A 261 -1.36 -0.58 -18.93
C ALA A 261 -1.99 0.71 -19.52
N ALA A 262 -3.30 0.90 -19.35
CA ALA A 262 -4.00 2.09 -19.85
C ALA A 262 -3.52 3.38 -19.15
N TRP A 263 -3.36 3.31 -17.83
CA TRP A 263 -2.93 4.44 -17.01
C TRP A 263 -1.48 4.84 -17.28
N ASN A 264 -0.57 3.86 -17.37
CA ASN A 264 0.84 4.12 -17.70
C ASN A 264 0.98 4.73 -19.09
N CYS A 265 0.24 4.22 -20.08
CA CYS A 265 0.28 4.75 -21.44
C CYS A 265 -0.27 6.19 -21.52
N VAL A 266 -1.44 6.46 -20.93
CA VAL A 266 -2.02 7.83 -21.00
C VAL A 266 -1.16 8.85 -20.24
N SER A 267 -0.42 8.40 -19.23
CA SER A 267 0.47 9.24 -18.42
C SER A 267 1.71 9.72 -19.16
N GLU A 268 2.05 9.17 -20.34
CA GLU A 268 3.18 9.65 -21.15
C GLU A 268 2.95 11.05 -21.73
N PHE A 269 1.69 11.44 -21.90
CA PHE A 269 1.32 12.61 -22.68
C PHE A 269 1.01 13.82 -21.81
N GLU A 270 1.47 15.00 -22.24
CA GLU A 270 1.15 16.28 -21.59
C GLU A 270 -0.17 16.88 -22.09
N ASN A 271 -0.43 16.80 -23.40
CA ASN A 271 -1.67 17.26 -24.01
C ASN A 271 -2.86 16.36 -23.61
N PRO A 272 -4.11 16.87 -23.62
CA PRO A 272 -5.29 16.04 -23.38
C PRO A 272 -5.31 14.81 -24.28
N THR A 273 -5.32 13.64 -23.66
CA THR A 273 -5.11 12.35 -24.35
C THR A 273 -6.10 11.31 -23.86
N CYS A 274 -6.59 10.50 -24.80
CA CYS A 274 -7.37 9.31 -24.55
C CYS A 274 -6.59 8.08 -25.00
N VAL A 275 -6.55 7.05 -24.14
CA VAL A 275 -6.02 5.73 -24.46
C VAL A 275 -7.11 4.69 -24.23
N VAL A 276 -7.29 3.77 -25.17
CA VAL A 276 -8.14 2.59 -25.01
C VAL A 276 -7.27 1.35 -25.06
N VAL A 277 -7.38 0.49 -24.02
CA VAL A 277 -6.61 -0.75 -23.87
C VAL A 277 -7.54 -1.96 -23.82
N LYS A 278 -7.06 -3.07 -24.38
CA LYS A 278 -7.64 -4.41 -24.18
C LYS A 278 -6.52 -5.43 -24.10
N HIS A 279 -6.54 -6.30 -23.08
CA HIS A 279 -5.51 -7.31 -22.85
C HIS A 279 -4.08 -6.74 -22.86
N THR A 280 -3.88 -5.68 -22.08
CA THR A 280 -2.61 -4.97 -21.86
C THR A 280 -2.00 -4.30 -23.09
N ASN A 281 -2.74 -4.21 -24.19
CA ASN A 281 -2.31 -3.55 -25.43
C ASN A 281 -3.22 -2.35 -25.75
N PRO A 282 -2.66 -1.17 -26.04
CA PRO A 282 -3.43 -0.05 -26.57
C PRO A 282 -4.03 -0.41 -27.93
N CYS A 283 -5.35 -0.43 -28.05
CA CYS A 283 -6.04 -0.56 -29.33
C CYS A 283 -6.30 0.80 -29.99
N GLY A 284 -6.21 1.89 -29.22
CA GLY A 284 -6.31 3.23 -29.76
C GLY A 284 -5.75 4.28 -28.80
N VAL A 285 -5.01 5.24 -29.36
CA VAL A 285 -4.45 6.38 -28.63
C VAL A 285 -4.65 7.62 -29.47
N ALA A 286 -5.09 8.72 -28.86
CA ALA A 286 -5.14 10.00 -29.54
C ALA A 286 -4.94 11.16 -28.55
N SER A 287 -4.16 12.14 -28.98
CA SER A 287 -3.85 13.36 -28.22
C SER A 287 -4.28 14.59 -29.01
N ARG A 288 -5.09 15.46 -28.40
CA ARG A 288 -5.67 16.67 -29.02
C ARG A 288 -5.81 17.77 -27.96
N GLN A 289 -6.08 19.01 -28.40
CA GLN A 289 -6.41 20.09 -27.46
C GLN A 289 -7.80 19.91 -26.85
N ASP A 290 -8.73 19.32 -27.61
CA ASP A 290 -10.06 18.92 -27.12
C ASP A 290 -10.06 17.43 -26.76
N VAL A 291 -10.33 17.11 -25.49
CA VAL A 291 -10.39 15.74 -24.99
C VAL A 291 -11.55 14.93 -25.60
N LEU A 292 -12.65 15.59 -26.02
CA LEU A 292 -13.75 14.93 -26.72
C LEU A 292 -13.30 14.45 -28.10
N GLU A 293 -12.53 15.26 -28.82
CA GLU A 293 -11.92 14.87 -30.09
C GLU A 293 -10.93 13.72 -29.89
N ALA A 294 -10.04 13.82 -28.88
CA ALA A 294 -9.11 12.75 -28.53
C ALA A 294 -9.84 11.43 -28.25
N TYR A 295 -10.91 11.46 -27.46
CA TYR A 295 -11.72 10.27 -27.19
C TYR A 295 -12.27 9.64 -28.49
N ARG A 296 -12.92 10.44 -29.34
CA ARG A 296 -13.52 9.95 -30.59
C ARG A 296 -12.48 9.34 -31.52
N LEU A 297 -11.30 9.96 -31.62
CA LEU A 297 -10.21 9.47 -32.47
C LEU A 297 -9.57 8.18 -31.91
N ALA A 298 -9.36 8.10 -30.59
CA ALA A 298 -8.84 6.88 -29.96
C ALA A 298 -9.76 5.69 -30.22
N VAL A 299 -11.09 5.86 -30.11
CA VAL A 299 -12.05 4.79 -30.43
C VAL A 299 -12.05 4.43 -31.92
N ARG A 300 -11.88 5.41 -32.82
CA ARG A 300 -11.85 5.18 -34.27
C ARG A 300 -10.62 4.38 -34.74
N ALA A 301 -9.54 4.34 -33.95
CA ALA A 301 -8.34 3.57 -34.31
C ALA A 301 -8.66 2.08 -34.46
N ASP A 302 -9.38 1.49 -33.49
CA ASP A 302 -9.94 0.14 -33.60
C ASP A 302 -11.23 0.04 -32.74
N PRO A 303 -12.41 0.36 -33.32
CA PRO A 303 -13.66 0.37 -32.58
C PRO A 303 -14.12 -1.02 -32.15
N VAL A 304 -13.70 -2.08 -32.86
CA VAL A 304 -14.05 -3.47 -32.53
C VAL A 304 -13.30 -3.90 -31.28
N SER A 305 -12.00 -3.62 -31.21
CA SER A 305 -11.20 -3.92 -30.04
C SER A 305 -11.51 -3.00 -28.86
N ALA A 306 -11.84 -1.73 -29.09
CA ALA A 306 -12.23 -0.79 -28.03
C ALA A 306 -13.47 -1.25 -27.23
N PHE A 307 -14.36 -2.03 -27.85
CA PHE A 307 -15.54 -2.54 -27.16
C PHE A 307 -15.18 -3.53 -26.03
N GLY A 308 -15.62 -3.21 -24.83
CA GLY A 308 -15.29 -3.92 -23.59
C GLY A 308 -13.88 -3.66 -23.06
N GLY A 309 -13.18 -2.68 -23.63
CA GLY A 309 -11.86 -2.27 -23.18
C GLY A 309 -11.89 -1.42 -21.91
N ILE A 310 -10.71 -0.87 -21.61
CA ILE A 310 -10.49 0.15 -20.58
C ILE A 310 -10.16 1.44 -21.28
N VAL A 311 -10.87 2.51 -20.92
CA VAL A 311 -10.62 3.86 -21.43
C VAL A 311 -9.96 4.70 -20.34
N ALA A 312 -8.86 5.36 -20.69
CA ALA A 312 -8.05 6.16 -19.79
C ALA A 312 -7.88 7.59 -20.33
N PHE A 313 -7.87 8.56 -19.41
CA PHE A 313 -7.66 9.97 -19.71
C PHE A 313 -6.58 10.55 -18.79
N ASN A 314 -5.73 11.44 -19.29
CA ASN A 314 -4.77 12.21 -18.48
C ASN A 314 -5.35 13.54 -17.96
N THR A 315 -6.63 13.82 -18.20
CA THR A 315 -7.34 15.00 -17.72
C THR A 315 -8.56 14.63 -16.88
N THR A 316 -9.05 15.57 -16.07
CA THR A 316 -10.31 15.41 -15.33
C THR A 316 -11.46 15.11 -16.28
N VAL A 317 -12.28 14.11 -15.94
CA VAL A 317 -13.51 13.80 -16.70
C VAL A 317 -14.66 14.66 -16.17
N ASP A 318 -15.16 15.54 -17.03
CA ASP A 318 -16.30 16.41 -16.72
C ASP A 318 -17.64 15.83 -17.20
N GLU A 319 -18.70 16.64 -17.12
CA GLU A 319 -20.05 16.23 -17.51
C GLU A 319 -20.15 15.88 -19.00
N ASP A 320 -19.49 16.65 -19.86
CA ASP A 320 -19.60 16.51 -21.31
C ASP A 320 -18.80 15.32 -21.81
N LEU A 321 -17.58 15.13 -21.33
CA LEU A 321 -16.80 13.93 -21.61
C LEU A 321 -17.49 12.67 -21.06
N ALA A 322 -18.08 12.74 -19.86
CA ALA A 322 -18.86 11.62 -19.31
C ALA A 322 -20.08 11.26 -20.17
N LYS A 323 -20.80 12.27 -20.69
CA LYS A 323 -21.93 12.05 -21.62
C LYS A 323 -21.42 11.40 -22.91
N GLU A 324 -20.33 11.89 -23.46
CA GLU A 324 -19.72 11.36 -24.67
C GLU A 324 -19.29 9.90 -24.48
N ILE A 325 -18.58 9.56 -23.40
CA ILE A 325 -18.20 8.16 -23.09
C ILE A 325 -19.43 7.24 -23.04
N ARG A 326 -20.55 7.73 -22.50
CA ARG A 326 -21.78 6.94 -22.34
C ARG A 326 -22.62 6.82 -23.61
N GLU A 327 -22.60 7.82 -24.48
CA GLU A 327 -23.48 7.91 -25.64
C GLU A 327 -22.78 7.72 -26.98
N PHE A 328 -21.45 7.72 -27.01
CA PHE A 328 -20.73 7.50 -28.26
C PHE A 328 -21.07 6.13 -28.84
N ARG A 329 -21.47 6.14 -30.11
CA ARG A 329 -21.81 4.95 -30.87
C ARG A 329 -20.58 4.48 -31.63
N SER A 330 -20.43 3.16 -31.72
CA SER A 330 -19.38 2.50 -32.48
C SER A 330 -19.34 3.08 -33.89
N PRO A 331 -18.18 3.58 -34.35
CA PRO A 331 -17.99 3.99 -35.74
C PRO A 331 -18.22 2.87 -36.76
N THR A 332 -18.27 1.60 -36.31
CA THR A 332 -18.46 0.43 -37.17
C THR A 332 -19.89 0.34 -37.70
N ASP A 333 -20.89 0.61 -36.86
CA ASP A 333 -22.32 0.46 -37.19
C ASP A 333 -23.14 1.73 -36.97
N GLY A 334 -22.63 2.71 -36.22
CA GLY A 334 -23.33 3.95 -35.88
C GLY A 334 -24.46 3.79 -34.85
N GLU A 335 -24.70 2.57 -34.35
CA GLU A 335 -25.87 2.24 -33.54
C GLU A 335 -25.50 1.71 -32.14
N THR A 336 -24.46 0.89 -32.06
CA THR A 336 -24.05 0.21 -30.83
C THR A 336 -23.32 1.18 -29.92
N ARG A 337 -23.81 1.40 -28.70
CA ARG A 337 -23.08 2.19 -27.69
C ARG A 337 -21.76 1.53 -27.35
N MET A 338 -20.69 2.32 -27.25
CA MET A 338 -19.44 1.82 -26.71
C MET A 338 -19.63 1.34 -25.28
N PHE A 339 -19.10 0.16 -25.01
CA PHE A 339 -19.08 -0.45 -23.69
C PHE A 339 -17.65 -0.48 -23.18
N TYR A 340 -17.44 -0.10 -21.93
CA TYR A 340 -16.15 -0.18 -21.25
C TYR A 340 -16.31 -0.91 -19.92
N GLU A 341 -15.31 -1.70 -19.55
CA GLU A 341 -15.22 -2.32 -18.23
C GLU A 341 -14.79 -1.30 -17.17
N ILE A 342 -13.89 -0.38 -17.56
CA ILE A 342 -13.26 0.61 -16.68
C ILE A 342 -13.10 1.95 -17.41
N VAL A 343 -13.38 3.05 -16.69
CA VAL A 343 -12.89 4.40 -17.02
C VAL A 343 -11.89 4.79 -15.94
N VAL A 344 -10.70 5.24 -16.32
CA VAL A 344 -9.68 5.75 -15.39
C VAL A 344 -9.24 7.17 -15.75
N ALA A 345 -9.11 8.04 -14.76
CA ALA A 345 -8.72 9.43 -14.93
C ALA A 345 -8.00 9.98 -13.68
N PRO A 346 -7.30 11.12 -13.76
CA PRO A 346 -6.75 11.79 -12.58
C PRO A 346 -7.81 12.37 -11.63
N GLY A 347 -9.05 12.52 -12.10
CA GLY A 347 -10.16 13.05 -11.31
C GLY A 347 -11.45 13.15 -12.11
N TYR A 348 -12.53 13.46 -11.41
CA TYR A 348 -13.87 13.61 -11.97
C TYR A 348 -14.55 14.85 -11.39
N THR A 349 -15.31 15.59 -12.21
CA THR A 349 -16.28 16.54 -11.63
C THR A 349 -17.46 15.77 -11.03
N GLU A 350 -18.16 16.39 -10.06
CA GLU A 350 -19.33 15.77 -9.43
C GLU A 350 -20.38 15.33 -10.46
N LYS A 351 -20.69 16.22 -11.42
CA LYS A 351 -21.63 15.94 -12.51
C LYS A 351 -21.12 14.87 -13.48
N GLY A 352 -19.83 14.88 -13.83
CA GLY A 352 -19.23 13.83 -14.66
C GLY A 352 -19.36 12.46 -14.02
N LEU A 353 -19.11 12.39 -12.71
CA LEU A 353 -19.25 11.17 -11.94
C LEU A 353 -20.71 10.70 -11.86
N GLU A 354 -21.66 11.62 -11.67
CA GLU A 354 -23.10 11.31 -11.69
C GLU A 354 -23.54 10.71 -13.04
N VAL A 355 -23.16 11.34 -14.16
CA VAL A 355 -23.48 10.86 -15.51
C VAL A 355 -22.90 9.47 -15.75
N LEU A 356 -21.64 9.23 -15.37
CA LEU A 356 -21.04 7.91 -15.50
C LEU A 356 -21.79 6.91 -14.61
N LYS A 357 -22.04 7.19 -13.33
CA LYS A 357 -22.73 6.27 -12.41
C LYS A 357 -24.15 5.91 -12.87
N GLY A 358 -24.91 6.88 -13.36
CA GLY A 358 -26.33 6.75 -13.66
C GLY A 358 -26.69 5.72 -14.74
N LYS A 359 -25.76 5.39 -15.65
CA LYS A 359 -26.04 4.53 -16.83
C LYS A 359 -25.51 3.10 -16.73
N SER A 360 -24.71 2.77 -15.72
CA SER A 360 -24.25 1.39 -15.51
C SER A 360 -23.96 1.12 -14.05
N LYS A 361 -24.48 0.01 -13.53
CA LYS A 361 -24.15 -0.48 -12.19
C LYS A 361 -22.80 -1.21 -12.15
N THR A 362 -22.18 -1.49 -13.29
CA THR A 362 -21.02 -2.39 -13.39
C THR A 362 -19.74 -1.70 -13.81
N LEU A 363 -19.82 -0.56 -14.51
CA LEU A 363 -18.64 0.21 -14.91
C LEU A 363 -17.83 0.59 -13.68
N ARG A 364 -16.54 0.26 -13.69
CA ARG A 364 -15.59 0.68 -12.66
C ARG A 364 -15.06 2.06 -13.03
N ILE A 365 -15.13 2.99 -12.10
CA ILE A 365 -14.67 4.37 -12.29
C ILE A 365 -13.50 4.56 -11.33
N LEU A 366 -12.30 4.67 -11.87
CA LEU A 366 -11.06 4.74 -11.10
C LEU A 366 -10.46 6.14 -11.16
N GLU A 367 -10.16 6.70 -10.00
CA GLU A 367 -9.31 7.88 -9.89
C GLU A 367 -7.90 7.44 -9.52
N ALA A 368 -6.90 7.80 -10.32
CA ALA A 368 -5.51 7.40 -10.13
C ALA A 368 -4.57 8.61 -10.20
N LYS A 369 -3.45 8.54 -9.50
CA LYS A 369 -2.37 9.53 -9.61
C LYS A 369 -1.27 9.01 -10.51
N ARG A 370 -0.65 9.89 -11.30
CA ARG A 370 0.50 9.52 -12.14
C ARG A 370 1.64 9.02 -11.25
N SER A 371 2.31 7.96 -11.68
CA SER A 371 3.48 7.45 -10.99
C SER A 371 4.67 8.42 -11.11
N GLY A 372 5.55 8.44 -10.11
CA GLY A 372 6.85 9.12 -10.23
C GLY A 372 7.72 8.53 -11.35
N LYS A 373 8.79 9.25 -11.71
CA LYS A 373 9.88 8.75 -12.57
C LYS A 373 10.93 7.98 -11.75
N ASN A 374 11.80 7.24 -12.42
CA ASN A 374 12.91 6.46 -11.87
C ASN A 374 12.45 5.43 -10.84
N MET A 375 11.32 4.77 -11.13
CA MET A 375 10.74 3.75 -10.28
C MET A 375 11.39 2.40 -10.56
N LEU A 376 11.55 1.58 -9.52
CA LEU A 376 12.00 0.21 -9.70
C LEU A 376 10.82 -0.68 -10.14
N SER A 377 10.98 -1.37 -11.26
CA SER A 377 10.05 -2.40 -11.74
C SER A 377 10.56 -3.78 -11.38
N LEU A 378 9.67 -4.59 -10.79
CA LEU A 378 9.97 -5.97 -10.39
C LEU A 378 9.13 -6.94 -11.22
N ARG A 379 9.79 -7.91 -11.85
CA ARG A 379 9.12 -8.97 -12.60
C ARG A 379 9.51 -10.34 -12.07
N GLN A 380 8.51 -11.12 -11.66
CA GLN A 380 8.76 -12.48 -11.17
C GLN A 380 9.20 -13.39 -12.31
N VAL A 381 10.17 -14.25 -12.01
CA VAL A 381 10.58 -15.40 -12.83
C VAL A 381 10.58 -16.66 -11.96
N SER A 382 10.69 -17.85 -12.56
CA SER A 382 10.73 -19.10 -11.78
C SER A 382 11.91 -19.09 -10.80
N GLY A 383 11.61 -19.08 -9.51
CA GLY A 383 12.62 -19.09 -8.43
C GLY A 383 13.24 -17.73 -8.09
N GLY A 384 12.81 -16.61 -8.70
CA GLY A 384 13.41 -15.30 -8.43
C GLY A 384 12.65 -14.10 -9.02
N TRP A 385 13.34 -12.95 -9.05
CA TRP A 385 12.83 -11.68 -9.55
C TRP A 385 13.87 -11.01 -10.44
N LEU A 386 13.41 -10.32 -11.48
CA LEU A 386 14.17 -9.35 -12.25
C LEU A 386 13.81 -7.95 -11.74
N ALA A 387 14.81 -7.10 -11.57
CA ALA A 387 14.65 -5.71 -11.17
C ALA A 387 15.25 -4.82 -12.26
N GLN A 388 14.54 -3.76 -12.65
CA GLN A 388 14.99 -2.79 -13.64
C GLN A 388 14.38 -1.41 -13.34
N GLU A 389 14.99 -0.36 -13.87
CA GLU A 389 14.39 0.97 -13.87
C GLU A 389 13.13 1.00 -14.76
N SER A 390 12.22 1.92 -14.45
CA SER A 390 11.16 2.32 -15.35
C SER A 390 11.75 2.90 -16.63
N ASP A 391 11.14 2.57 -17.77
CA ASP A 391 11.43 3.26 -19.00
C ASP A 391 10.75 4.64 -18.90
N ASP A 392 11.53 5.70 -18.68
CA ASP A 392 11.07 7.08 -18.53
C ASP A 392 11.50 7.99 -19.69
N LEU A 393 12.15 7.41 -20.70
CA LEU A 393 12.71 8.14 -21.84
C LEU A 393 11.60 8.71 -22.72
N THR A 394 11.70 9.99 -23.07
CA THR A 394 10.76 10.64 -23.99
C THR A 394 11.45 11.02 -25.31
N PRO A 395 10.70 11.33 -26.38
CA PRO A 395 11.27 11.80 -27.64
C PRO A 395 12.16 13.05 -27.49
N GLU A 396 11.92 13.87 -26.47
CA GLU A 396 12.68 15.10 -26.18
C GLU A 396 14.08 14.80 -25.64
N ASP A 397 14.26 13.63 -25.01
CA ASP A 397 15.56 13.16 -24.53
C ASP A 397 16.44 12.59 -25.66
N ILE A 398 15.87 12.43 -26.86
CA ILE A 398 16.52 11.76 -28.00
C ILE A 398 16.83 12.76 -29.10
N THR A 399 18.04 12.68 -29.66
CA THR A 399 18.38 13.38 -30.91
C THR A 399 17.98 12.53 -32.11
N PHE A 400 16.88 12.88 -32.76
CA PHE A 400 16.44 12.21 -33.99
C PHE A 400 17.41 12.50 -35.15
N THR A 401 17.79 11.45 -35.89
CA THR A 401 18.62 11.55 -37.10
C THR A 401 17.83 11.12 -38.33
N THR A 402 17.97 11.85 -39.43
CA THR A 402 17.27 11.54 -40.69
C THR A 402 18.13 10.58 -41.51
N GLY A 403 17.62 9.37 -41.74
CA GLY A 403 18.31 8.33 -42.53
C GLY A 403 18.04 8.37 -44.04
N SER A 404 17.27 9.35 -44.54
CA SER A 404 16.89 9.49 -45.95
C SER A 404 17.29 10.86 -46.51
N GLU A 405 17.25 11.02 -47.84
CA GLU A 405 17.52 12.31 -48.49
C GLU A 405 16.48 13.39 -48.14
N ARG A 406 15.24 12.99 -47.85
CA ARG A 406 14.14 13.89 -47.47
C ARG A 406 14.05 13.97 -45.93
N ALA A 407 14.20 15.17 -45.38
CA ALA A 407 13.87 15.43 -43.98
C ALA A 407 12.35 15.37 -43.74
N PRO A 408 11.88 14.85 -42.59
CA PRO A 408 10.48 14.95 -42.22
C PRO A 408 10.07 16.41 -42.06
N THR A 409 8.84 16.73 -42.42
CA THR A 409 8.18 17.98 -42.03
C THR A 409 7.94 18.00 -40.51
N ASP A 410 7.68 19.17 -39.93
CA ASP A 410 7.41 19.31 -38.50
C ASP A 410 6.19 18.47 -38.05
N SER A 411 5.17 18.35 -38.90
CA SER A 411 4.00 17.50 -38.64
C SER A 411 4.38 16.01 -38.64
N GLU A 412 5.13 15.55 -39.65
CA GLU A 412 5.59 14.16 -39.73
C GLU A 412 6.49 13.81 -38.54
N LEU A 413 7.35 14.74 -38.10
CA LEU A 413 8.18 14.55 -36.92
C LEU A 413 7.35 14.51 -35.64
N SER A 414 6.35 15.37 -35.51
CA SER A 414 5.40 15.35 -34.38
C SER A 414 4.64 14.01 -34.30
N ASP A 415 4.15 13.52 -35.43
CA ASP A 415 3.47 12.22 -35.51
C ASP A 415 4.41 11.06 -35.17
N ALA A 416 5.68 11.14 -35.60
CA ALA A 416 6.70 10.15 -35.26
C ALA A 416 7.02 10.15 -33.76
N LYS A 417 7.12 11.32 -33.12
CA LYS A 417 7.30 11.44 -31.66
C LYS A 417 6.10 10.89 -30.88
N PHE A 418 4.89 11.18 -31.34
CA PHE A 418 3.68 10.60 -30.76
C PHE A 418 3.65 9.06 -30.90
N ALA A 419 3.99 8.54 -32.08
CA ALA A 419 4.09 7.10 -32.32
C ALA A 419 5.19 6.44 -31.47
N TRP A 420 6.31 7.13 -31.24
CA TRP A 420 7.40 6.67 -30.37
C TRP A 420 6.95 6.50 -28.92
N LEU A 421 6.18 7.45 -28.38
CA LEU A 421 5.58 7.30 -27.05
C LEU A 421 4.56 6.15 -27.02
N CYS A 422 3.73 6.01 -28.05
CA CYS A 422 2.75 4.92 -28.12
C CYS A 422 3.41 3.53 -28.18
N VAL A 423 4.45 3.35 -29.01
CA VAL A 423 5.04 2.02 -29.28
C VAL A 423 5.70 1.41 -28.05
N LYS A 424 6.17 2.24 -27.11
CA LYS A 424 6.67 1.83 -25.78
C LYS A 424 5.66 0.98 -24.99
N HIS A 425 4.36 1.21 -25.21
CA HIS A 425 3.28 0.54 -24.48
C HIS A 425 2.66 -0.64 -25.24
N VAL A 426 3.18 -0.97 -26.43
CA VAL A 426 2.74 -2.12 -27.24
C VAL A 426 3.74 -3.27 -27.06
N LYS A 427 3.26 -4.50 -26.86
CA LYS A 427 4.15 -5.66 -26.64
C LYS A 427 5.03 -5.93 -27.86
N SER A 428 6.33 -6.15 -27.64
CA SER A 428 7.30 -6.36 -28.71
C SER A 428 7.12 -7.70 -29.45
N ASN A 429 7.41 -7.78 -30.75
CA ASN A 429 7.78 -6.67 -31.65
C ASN A 429 6.56 -5.81 -31.99
N ALA A 430 6.73 -4.48 -31.98
CA ALA A 430 5.64 -3.53 -32.10
C ALA A 430 5.88 -2.53 -33.23
N ILE A 431 4.79 -2.20 -33.95
CA ILE A 431 4.75 -1.14 -34.96
C ILE A 431 3.51 -0.30 -34.67
N VAL A 432 3.69 1.01 -34.54
CA VAL A 432 2.60 1.98 -34.42
C VAL A 432 2.59 2.87 -35.65
N ILE A 433 1.41 3.04 -36.25
CA ILE A 433 1.18 3.98 -37.36
C ILE A 433 0.32 5.10 -36.79
N ALA A 434 0.78 6.35 -36.93
CA ALA A 434 0.10 7.52 -36.41
C ALA A 434 -0.03 8.63 -37.48
N LYS A 435 -1.00 9.52 -37.27
CA LYS A 435 -1.29 10.70 -38.08
C LYS A 435 -2.11 11.73 -37.30
#